data_AF-A0A454VYX6-F1
#
_entry.id   AF-A0A454VYX6-F1
#
_cell.length_a   1.000
_cell.length_b   1.000
_cell.length_c   1.000
_cell.angle_alpha   90.00
_cell.angle_beta   90.00
_cell.angle_gamma   90.00
#
_symmetry.space_group_name_H-M   'P 1'
#
loop_
_entity.id
_entity.type
_entity.pdbx_description
1 polymer ?
#
loop_
_entity_poly.entity_id
_entity_poly.type
_entity_poly.pdbx_seq_one_letter_code
_entity_poly.pdbx_strand_id
1 'polypeptide(L)'
;MLHAVPSLPAEVPQAPARIMAGFHLRCLREGQGIRLEDAARAVGVSAAAVSRWERAQSPIRPDALSTLLRRYGVADADRSFLARSLPPQNYDRRTCEEQGEGRRAPHDSWADVAGDEATARHIALMRSASEVIEYCLLVPAGLRTQSYELVVLDPEVCVVPDEPVLGLPVWVHHVPWTERQRRTVLLDETVLFRGRDTHPTTVAGQLRHLARLVGQENSDGQGLVIRILPLSE
;
A
#
# COMPACT_ATOMS: atom_id res chain seq x y z
N MET A 1 -0.61 -2.91 -30.63
CA MET A 1 -0.85 -4.28 -30.13
C MET A 1 -0.35 -4.36 -28.71
N LEU A 2 -1.25 -4.43 -27.73
CA LEU A 2 -0.87 -4.66 -26.33
C LEU A 2 -0.47 -6.13 -26.21
N HIS A 3 0.82 -6.38 -25.96
CA HIS A 3 1.29 -7.73 -25.65
C HIS A 3 0.65 -8.15 -24.32
N ALA A 4 -0.28 -9.11 -24.40
CA ALA A 4 -0.79 -9.78 -23.22
C ALA A 4 0.37 -10.51 -22.54
N VAL A 5 0.77 -10.02 -21.36
CA VAL A 5 1.73 -10.73 -20.51
C VAL A 5 1.04 -12.04 -20.09
N PRO A 6 1.67 -13.21 -20.32
CA PRO A 6 1.09 -14.47 -19.90
C PRO A 6 0.96 -14.47 -18.37
N SER A 7 -0.29 -14.49 -17.90
CA SER A 7 -0.60 -14.62 -16.48
C SER A 7 -0.18 -16.00 -16.00
N LEU A 8 0.80 -16.06 -15.09
CA LEU A 8 1.05 -17.24 -14.26
C LEU A 8 -0.29 -17.70 -13.65
N PRO A 9 -0.50 -19.01 -13.40
CA PRO A 9 -1.71 -19.48 -12.73
C PRO A 9 -1.86 -18.70 -11.43
N ALA A 10 -2.88 -17.84 -11.37
CA ALA A 10 -3.06 -16.91 -10.28
C ALA A 10 -3.28 -17.74 -9.01
N GLU A 11 -2.28 -17.74 -8.13
CA GLU A 11 -2.49 -18.15 -6.76
C GLU A 11 -3.73 -17.40 -6.27
N VAL A 12 -4.68 -18.12 -5.68
CA VAL A 12 -5.95 -17.50 -5.27
C VAL A 12 -5.61 -16.35 -4.34
N PRO A 13 -5.92 -15.10 -4.71
CA PRO A 13 -5.48 -13.96 -3.94
C PRO A 13 -6.03 -14.09 -2.52
N GLN A 14 -5.15 -14.00 -1.53
CA GLN A 14 -5.62 -13.85 -0.16
C GLN A 14 -6.29 -12.48 -0.03
N ALA A 15 -7.35 -12.41 0.78
CA ALA A 15 -8.03 -11.15 1.06
C ALA A 15 -7.00 -10.09 1.52
N PRO A 16 -6.92 -8.91 0.87
CA PRO A 16 -5.91 -7.89 1.20
C PRO A 16 -5.94 -7.49 2.67
N ALA A 17 -7.14 -7.46 3.28
CA ALA A 17 -7.35 -7.30 4.72
C ALA A 17 -6.47 -8.21 5.60
N ARG A 18 -6.39 -9.50 5.25
CA ARG A 18 -5.61 -10.50 6.00
C ARG A 18 -4.11 -10.25 5.84
N ILE A 19 -3.68 -9.96 4.61
CA ILE A 19 -2.29 -9.62 4.30
C ILE A 19 -1.87 -8.40 5.11
N MET A 20 -2.65 -7.32 5.04
CA MET A 20 -2.41 -6.08 5.78
C MET A 20 -2.36 -6.30 7.29
N ALA A 21 -3.34 -6.98 7.87
CA ALA A 21 -3.39 -7.22 9.30
C ALA A 21 -2.20 -8.08 9.79
N GLY A 22 -1.87 -9.15 9.07
CA GLY A 22 -0.74 -10.01 9.39
C GLY A 22 0.60 -9.27 9.31
N PHE A 23 0.81 -8.56 8.21
CA PHE A 23 2.01 -7.76 7.99
C PHE A 23 2.17 -6.65 9.04
N HIS A 24 1.08 -5.94 9.37
CA HIS A 24 1.08 -4.90 10.40
C HIS A 24 1.40 -5.46 11.80
N LEU A 25 0.80 -6.60 12.17
CA LEU A 25 1.12 -7.29 13.43
C LEU A 25 2.61 -7.63 13.53
N ARG A 26 3.20 -8.11 12.44
CA ARG A 26 4.63 -8.42 12.37
C ARG A 26 5.49 -7.18 12.56
N CYS A 27 5.19 -6.09 11.85
CA CYS A 27 5.95 -4.84 11.94
C CYS A 27 5.90 -4.27 13.35
N LEU A 28 4.72 -4.25 13.98
CA LEU A 28 4.56 -3.79 15.35
C LEU A 28 5.33 -4.67 16.35
N ARG A 29 5.24 -6.00 16.20
CA ARG A 29 5.94 -6.95 17.07
C ARG A 29 7.45 -6.76 16.96
N GLU A 30 7.98 -6.73 15.75
CA GLU A 30 9.41 -6.60 15.48
C GLU A 30 9.94 -5.21 15.89
N GLY A 31 9.18 -4.14 15.63
CA GLY A 31 9.51 -2.78 16.06
C GLY A 31 9.58 -2.60 17.58
N GLN A 32 8.92 -3.47 18.35
CA GLN A 32 9.02 -3.52 19.82
C GLN A 32 9.99 -4.58 20.34
N GLY A 33 10.70 -5.29 19.46
CA GLY A 33 11.62 -6.36 19.85
C GLY A 33 10.93 -7.57 20.51
N ILE A 34 9.62 -7.74 20.31
CA ILE A 34 8.85 -8.82 20.93
C ILE A 34 9.08 -10.13 20.15
N ARG A 35 9.40 -11.21 20.87
CA ARG A 35 9.56 -12.53 20.28
C ARG A 35 8.21 -13.18 19.97
N LEU A 36 8.17 -14.06 18.98
CA LEU A 36 6.95 -14.78 18.62
C LEU A 36 6.36 -15.58 19.80
N GLU A 37 7.21 -16.17 20.65
CA GLU A 37 6.79 -16.93 21.82
C GLU A 37 6.03 -16.08 22.84
N ASP A 38 6.45 -14.83 23.03
CA ASP A 38 5.83 -13.91 23.99
C ASP A 38 4.50 -13.36 23.47
N ALA A 39 4.41 -13.12 22.16
CA ALA A 39 3.16 -12.78 21.49
C ALA A 39 2.16 -13.95 21.57
N ALA A 40 2.62 -15.17 21.32
CA ALA A 40 1.81 -16.37 21.38
C ALA A 40 1.26 -16.64 22.80
N ARG A 41 2.10 -16.43 23.83
CA ARG A 41 1.69 -16.51 25.24
C ARG A 41 0.59 -15.51 25.57
N ALA A 42 0.60 -14.32 24.96
CA ALA A 42 -0.39 -13.27 25.19
C ALA A 42 -1.83 -13.69 24.82
N VAL A 43 -1.96 -14.59 23.86
CA VAL A 43 -3.24 -15.03 23.29
C VAL A 43 -3.48 -16.53 23.44
N GLY A 44 -2.63 -17.24 24.20
CA GLY A 44 -2.81 -18.65 24.51
C GLY A 44 -2.66 -19.61 23.34
N VAL A 45 -1.79 -19.30 22.37
CA VAL A 45 -1.55 -20.14 21.18
C VAL A 45 -0.07 -20.50 21.02
N SER A 46 0.27 -21.25 19.97
CA SER A 46 1.67 -21.56 19.63
C SER A 46 2.32 -20.43 18.82
N ALA A 47 3.65 -20.29 18.93
CA ALA A 47 4.43 -19.36 18.10
C ALA A 47 4.22 -19.59 16.59
N ALA A 48 4.04 -20.86 16.19
CA ALA A 48 3.71 -21.22 14.81
C ALA A 48 2.35 -20.67 14.35
N ALA A 49 1.35 -20.59 15.23
CA ALA A 49 0.06 -19.97 14.91
C ALA A 49 0.21 -18.46 14.67
N VAL A 50 0.92 -17.75 15.55
CA VAL A 50 1.21 -16.32 15.37
C VAL A 50 1.98 -16.07 14.08
N SER A 51 3.00 -16.87 13.79
CA SER A 51 3.76 -16.78 12.54
C SER A 51 2.90 -17.00 11.29
N ARG A 52 1.91 -17.89 11.33
CA ARG A 52 0.97 -18.06 10.20
C ARG A 52 0.04 -16.85 10.05
N TRP A 53 -0.44 -16.28 11.16
CA TRP A 53 -1.24 -15.05 11.12
C TRP A 53 -0.45 -13.87 10.55
N GLU A 54 0.81 -13.69 10.97
CA GLU A 54 1.70 -12.64 10.48
C GLU A 54 2.02 -12.76 8.98
N ARG A 55 1.93 -13.97 8.42
CA ARG A 55 2.10 -14.24 6.98
C ARG A 55 0.77 -14.40 6.24
N ALA A 56 -0.35 -14.08 6.89
CA ALA A 56 -1.72 -14.23 6.38
C ALA A 56 -2.11 -15.66 5.94
N GLN A 57 -1.33 -16.68 6.30
CA GLN A 57 -1.54 -18.07 5.89
C GLN A 57 -2.71 -18.77 6.59
N SER A 58 -3.21 -18.20 7.69
CA SER A 58 -4.42 -18.65 8.35
C SER A 58 -5.19 -17.47 8.91
N PRO A 59 -6.52 -17.55 9.00
CA PRO A 59 -7.31 -16.49 9.62
C PRO A 59 -6.94 -16.34 11.10
N ILE A 60 -6.82 -15.09 11.54
CA ILE A 60 -6.69 -14.74 12.96
C ILE A 60 -8.08 -14.46 13.52
N ARG A 61 -8.35 -14.95 14.73
CA ARG A 61 -9.61 -14.66 15.40
C ARG A 61 -9.66 -13.20 15.88
N PRO A 62 -10.80 -12.50 15.83
CA PRO A 62 -10.88 -11.07 16.20
C PRO A 62 -10.45 -10.77 17.65
N ASP A 63 -10.72 -11.68 18.58
CA ASP A 63 -10.30 -11.62 19.99
C ASP A 63 -8.77 -11.68 20.15
N ALA A 64 -8.11 -12.59 19.43
CA ALA A 64 -6.65 -12.68 19.38
C ALA A 64 -6.03 -11.45 18.71
N LEU A 65 -6.59 -10.98 17.58
CA LEU A 65 -6.14 -9.77 16.89
C LEU A 65 -6.21 -8.55 17.82
N SER A 66 -7.36 -8.32 18.44
CA SER A 66 -7.56 -7.19 19.37
C SER A 66 -6.59 -7.25 20.55
N THR A 67 -6.33 -8.44 21.10
CA THR A 67 -5.39 -8.62 22.21
C THR A 67 -3.95 -8.32 21.80
N LEU A 68 -3.49 -8.78 20.63
CA LEU A 68 -2.15 -8.49 20.14
C LEU A 68 -1.98 -7.00 19.82
N LEU A 69 -2.92 -6.39 19.10
CA LEU A 69 -2.86 -4.96 18.78
C LEU A 69 -2.89 -4.09 20.04
N ARG A 70 -3.70 -4.45 21.04
CA ARG A 70 -3.70 -3.77 22.35
C ARG A 70 -2.34 -3.91 23.03
N ARG A 71 -1.75 -5.10 23.01
CA ARG A 71 -0.41 -5.33 23.56
C ARG A 71 0.65 -4.49 22.86
N TYR A 72 0.50 -4.26 21.56
CA TYR A 72 1.41 -3.43 20.77
C TYR A 72 1.09 -1.93 20.85
N GLY A 73 0.12 -1.49 21.66
CA GLY A 73 -0.16 -0.07 21.88
C GLY A 73 -0.99 0.60 20.77
N VAL A 74 -1.61 -0.16 19.88
CA VAL A 74 -2.47 0.39 18.81
C VAL A 74 -3.75 0.96 19.41
N ALA A 75 -4.19 2.13 18.94
CA ALA A 75 -5.41 2.80 19.42
C ALA A 75 -6.69 1.99 19.17
N ASP A 76 -7.71 2.19 20.00
CA ASP A 76 -8.93 1.37 19.93
C ASP A 76 -9.71 1.50 18.62
N ALA A 77 -9.71 2.70 18.03
CA ALA A 77 -10.32 2.97 16.74
C ALA A 77 -9.69 2.11 15.63
N ASP A 78 -8.36 2.07 15.55
CA ASP A 78 -7.61 1.24 14.61
C ASP A 78 -7.82 -0.25 14.85
N ARG A 79 -7.79 -0.69 16.12
CA ARG A 79 -8.06 -2.10 16.49
C ARG A 79 -9.43 -2.54 15.99
N SER A 80 -10.43 -1.71 16.26
CA SER A 80 -11.82 -1.98 15.87
C SER A 80 -11.99 -1.94 14.36
N PHE A 81 -11.32 -1.02 13.66
CA PHE A 81 -11.30 -0.96 12.20
C PHE A 81 -10.72 -2.24 11.61
N LEU A 82 -9.49 -2.63 12.00
CA LEU A 82 -8.84 -3.83 11.49
C LEU A 82 -9.67 -5.09 11.76
N ALA A 83 -10.25 -5.23 12.95
CA ALA A 83 -11.07 -6.38 13.30
C ALA A 83 -12.35 -6.49 12.45
N ARG A 84 -13.03 -5.37 12.15
CA ARG A 84 -14.24 -5.36 11.33
C ARG A 84 -13.98 -5.58 9.85
N SER A 85 -12.80 -5.18 9.38
CA SER A 85 -12.46 -5.25 7.96
C SER A 85 -11.89 -6.62 7.55
N LEU A 86 -11.58 -7.51 8.50
CA LEU A 86 -11.21 -8.89 8.21
C LEU A 86 -12.40 -9.69 7.65
N PRO A 87 -12.16 -10.58 6.67
CA PRO A 87 -13.17 -11.52 6.23
C PRO A 87 -13.52 -12.52 7.35
N PRO A 88 -14.71 -13.17 7.27
CA PRO A 88 -15.09 -14.26 8.16
C PRO A 88 -14.02 -15.37 8.26
N GLN A 89 -14.01 -16.10 9.37
CA GLN A 89 -13.00 -17.16 9.62
C GLN A 89 -13.03 -18.26 8.56
N ASN A 90 -14.23 -18.62 8.10
CA ASN A 90 -14.47 -19.64 7.07
C ASN A 90 -14.57 -19.05 5.65
N TYR A 91 -14.12 -17.81 5.44
CA TYR A 91 -14.14 -17.21 4.10
C TYR A 91 -13.20 -17.94 3.16
N ASP A 92 -13.80 -18.50 2.09
CA ASP A 92 -13.14 -19.02 0.90
C ASP A 92 -13.52 -18.17 -0.30
N ARG A 93 -12.53 -17.48 -0.88
CA ARG A 93 -12.72 -16.65 -2.07
C ARG A 93 -13.31 -17.44 -3.23
N ARG A 94 -12.96 -18.72 -3.39
CA ARG A 94 -13.36 -19.57 -4.54
C ARG A 94 -14.86 -19.83 -4.60
N THR A 95 -15.55 -19.73 -3.47
CA THR A 95 -16.98 -20.02 -3.37
C THR A 95 -17.83 -18.75 -3.41
N CYS A 96 -17.21 -17.58 -3.56
CA CYS A 96 -17.92 -16.30 -3.59
C CYS A 96 -18.19 -15.85 -5.02
N GLU A 97 -19.37 -15.30 -5.25
CA GLU A 97 -19.72 -14.67 -6.52
C GLU A 97 -18.98 -13.35 -6.69
N GLU A 98 -18.45 -13.14 -7.90
CA GLU A 98 -17.81 -11.88 -8.31
C GLU A 98 -18.87 -10.86 -8.72
N GLN A 99 -18.67 -9.60 -8.33
CA GLN A 99 -19.62 -8.52 -8.57
C GLN A 99 -18.94 -7.28 -9.17
N GLY A 100 -19.74 -6.46 -9.87
CA GLY A 100 -19.33 -5.19 -10.49
C GLY A 100 -18.48 -5.35 -11.77
N GLU A 101 -18.21 -4.21 -12.42
CA GLU A 101 -17.44 -4.14 -13.68
C GLU A 101 -16.04 -4.76 -13.57
N GLY A 102 -15.42 -4.63 -12.39
CA GLY A 102 -14.11 -5.20 -12.10
C GLY A 102 -14.11 -6.67 -11.66
N ARG A 103 -15.27 -7.34 -11.64
CA ARG A 103 -15.47 -8.73 -11.21
C ARG A 103 -14.71 -9.08 -9.93
N ARG A 104 -15.13 -8.45 -8.81
CA ARG A 104 -14.48 -8.60 -7.51
C ARG A 104 -15.34 -9.43 -6.56
N ALA A 105 -14.75 -10.38 -5.85
CA ALA A 105 -15.38 -11.00 -4.70
C ALA A 105 -15.40 -10.01 -3.50
N PRO A 106 -16.27 -10.22 -2.48
CA PRO A 106 -16.52 -9.24 -1.43
C PRO A 106 -15.31 -8.73 -0.63
N HIS A 107 -14.22 -9.50 -0.58
CA HIS A 107 -13.01 -9.15 0.20
C HIS A 107 -11.75 -9.02 -0.69
N ASP A 108 -11.95 -8.71 -1.96
CA ASP A 108 -10.86 -8.49 -2.93
C ASP A 108 -10.33 -7.07 -2.93
N SER A 109 -11.02 -6.16 -2.26
CA SER A 109 -10.60 -4.78 -2.05
C SER A 109 -10.48 -4.49 -0.57
N TRP A 110 -9.57 -3.56 -0.26
CA TRP A 110 -9.39 -3.00 1.06
C TRP A 110 -9.24 -1.49 0.90
N ALA A 111 -10.03 -0.73 1.66
CA ALA A 111 -9.91 0.70 1.76
C ALA A 111 -9.64 1.05 3.22
N ASP A 112 -8.44 1.54 3.51
CA ASP A 112 -8.06 1.98 4.85
C ASP A 112 -8.36 3.48 5.01
N VAL A 113 -9.10 3.84 6.06
CA VAL A 113 -9.56 5.22 6.30
C VAL A 113 -9.17 5.74 7.68
N ALA A 114 -8.26 5.05 8.38
CA ALA A 114 -7.88 5.36 9.75
C ALA A 114 -6.80 6.46 9.91
N GLY A 115 -6.79 7.47 9.02
CA GLY A 115 -5.87 8.61 9.10
C GLY A 115 -4.39 8.21 9.00
N ASP A 116 -3.54 8.80 9.85
CA ASP A 116 -2.08 8.64 9.78
C ASP A 116 -1.62 7.18 9.93
N GLU A 117 -2.31 6.39 10.76
CA GLU A 117 -2.00 4.97 10.92
C GLU A 117 -2.32 4.17 9.65
N ALA A 118 -3.39 4.54 8.92
CA ALA A 118 -3.70 3.98 7.61
C ALA A 118 -2.62 4.30 6.59
N THR A 119 -2.14 5.55 6.57
CA THR A 119 -1.03 5.99 5.72
C THR A 119 0.25 5.21 6.05
N ALA A 120 0.56 5.02 7.34
CA ALA A 120 1.71 4.25 7.79
C ALA A 120 1.64 2.78 7.34
N ARG A 121 0.47 2.15 7.49
CA ARG A 121 0.19 0.79 6.99
C ARG A 121 0.40 0.68 5.49
N HIS A 122 -0.14 1.63 4.72
CA HIS A 122 0.04 1.68 3.26
C HIS A 122 1.52 1.80 2.88
N ILE A 123 2.24 2.78 3.44
CA ILE A 123 3.68 2.99 3.16
C ILE A 123 4.49 1.73 3.52
N ALA A 124 4.21 1.12 4.67
CA ALA A 124 4.93 -0.08 5.09
C ALA A 124 4.73 -1.25 4.12
N LEU A 125 3.49 -1.49 3.67
CA LEU A 125 3.21 -2.53 2.68
C LEU A 125 3.90 -2.21 1.35
N MET A 126 3.78 -0.97 0.89
CA MET A 126 4.41 -0.49 -0.34
C MET A 126 5.92 -0.71 -0.33
N ARG A 127 6.61 -0.39 0.77
CA ARG A 127 8.06 -0.63 0.91
C ARG A 127 8.43 -2.10 0.84
N SER A 128 7.59 -2.97 1.40
CA SER A 128 7.88 -4.41 1.52
C SER A 128 7.44 -5.21 0.30
N ALA A 129 6.60 -4.65 -0.57
CA ALA A 129 6.14 -5.34 -1.78
C ALA A 129 7.30 -5.60 -2.76
N SER A 130 7.26 -6.74 -3.45
CA SER A 130 8.18 -7.00 -4.57
C SER A 130 7.76 -6.27 -5.85
N GLU A 131 6.47 -5.98 -5.96
CA GLU A 131 5.87 -5.28 -7.08
C GLU A 131 4.77 -4.34 -6.60
N VAL A 132 4.80 -3.12 -7.12
CA VAL A 132 3.88 -2.04 -6.81
C VAL A 132 3.28 -1.55 -8.11
N ILE A 133 1.96 -1.49 -8.16
CA ILE A 133 1.22 -0.81 -9.24
C ILE A 133 0.29 0.18 -8.56
N GLU A 134 0.48 1.46 -8.85
CA GLU A 134 -0.32 2.54 -8.28
C GLU A 134 -0.91 3.41 -9.38
N TYR A 135 -2.17 3.82 -9.19
CA TYR A 135 -2.80 4.85 -10.00
C TYR A 135 -2.83 6.15 -9.21
N CYS A 136 -2.33 7.22 -9.83
CA CYS A 136 -2.16 8.50 -9.15
C CYS A 136 -2.72 9.65 -10.00
N LEU A 137 -3.50 10.51 -9.36
CA LEU A 137 -3.99 11.77 -9.92
C LEU A 137 -2.95 12.90 -9.84
N LEU A 138 -1.90 12.69 -9.06
CA LEU A 138 -0.73 13.55 -8.88
C LEU A 138 0.52 12.68 -9.05
N VAL A 139 1.61 13.23 -9.60
CA VAL A 139 2.89 12.52 -9.57
C VAL A 139 3.25 12.20 -8.11
N PRO A 140 3.63 10.97 -7.72
CA PRO A 140 4.01 10.65 -6.34
C PRO A 140 5.14 11.55 -5.83
N ALA A 141 5.08 11.99 -4.57
CA ALA A 141 6.03 12.95 -4.01
C ALA A 141 7.51 12.56 -4.16
N GLY A 142 7.87 11.29 -3.90
CA GLY A 142 9.24 10.78 -4.16
C GLY A 142 9.71 10.81 -5.62
N LEU A 143 8.85 11.18 -6.58
CA LEU A 143 9.16 11.32 -8.00
C LEU A 143 9.07 12.77 -8.50
N ARG A 144 8.76 13.74 -7.62
CA ARG A 144 8.59 15.15 -7.98
C ARG A 144 9.93 15.88 -8.04
N THR A 145 10.01 16.84 -8.96
CA THR A 145 10.96 17.94 -8.87
C THR A 145 10.45 18.97 -7.87
N GLN A 146 11.37 19.69 -7.22
CA GLN A 146 11.00 20.76 -6.28
C GLN A 146 10.04 21.80 -6.90
N SER A 147 10.27 22.18 -8.17
CA SER A 147 9.39 23.12 -8.87
C SER A 147 7.98 22.57 -9.08
N TYR A 148 7.84 21.27 -9.38
CA TYR A 148 6.52 20.64 -9.56
C TYR A 148 5.82 20.42 -8.22
N GLU A 149 6.56 20.07 -7.18
CA GLU A 149 6.05 19.91 -5.82
C GLU A 149 5.41 21.20 -5.31
N LEU A 150 6.04 22.36 -5.52
CA LEU A 150 5.47 23.65 -5.15
C LEU A 150 4.12 23.95 -5.85
N VAL A 151 3.95 23.50 -7.09
CA VAL A 151 2.69 23.67 -7.83
C VAL A 151 1.60 22.74 -7.30
N VAL A 152 1.95 21.49 -6.99
CA VAL A 152 0.98 20.50 -6.53
C VAL A 152 0.58 20.72 -5.08
N LEU A 153 1.49 21.20 -4.22
CA LEU A 153 1.21 21.50 -2.82
C LEU A 153 0.55 22.86 -2.60
N ASP A 154 0.26 23.61 -3.66
CA ASP A 154 -0.57 24.81 -3.56
C ASP A 154 -1.92 24.43 -2.93
N PRO A 155 -2.33 25.03 -1.80
CA PRO A 155 -3.59 24.71 -1.12
C PRO A 155 -4.84 24.88 -2.00
N GLU A 156 -4.78 25.71 -3.06
CA GLU A 156 -5.87 25.84 -4.04
C GLU A 156 -5.94 24.64 -5.02
N VAL A 157 -4.83 23.93 -5.21
CA VAL A 157 -4.71 22.75 -6.10
C VAL A 157 -4.85 21.45 -5.33
N CYS A 158 -4.29 21.38 -4.12
CA CYS A 158 -4.30 20.20 -3.27
C CYS A 158 -4.82 20.55 -1.88
N VAL A 159 -6.08 20.21 -1.64
CA VAL A 159 -6.77 20.47 -0.37
C VAL A 159 -6.16 19.66 0.78
N VAL A 160 -5.61 18.47 0.48
CA VAL A 160 -4.99 17.57 1.46
C VAL A 160 -3.65 17.11 0.91
N PRO A 161 -2.51 17.57 1.49
CA PRO A 161 -1.18 17.12 1.10
C PRO A 161 -1.09 15.59 1.15
N ASP A 162 -0.48 15.00 0.14
CA ASP A 162 -0.43 13.55 -0.04
C ASP A 162 0.70 12.87 0.76
N GLU A 163 1.67 13.62 1.28
CA GLU A 163 2.65 13.13 2.24
C GLU A 163 2.57 13.89 3.57
N PRO A 164 2.30 13.21 4.70
CA PRO A 164 2.75 13.71 5.98
C PRO A 164 4.28 13.56 6.05
N VAL A 165 5.00 14.62 5.67
CA VAL A 165 6.49 14.67 5.76
C VAL A 165 6.96 14.53 7.22
N LEU A 166 6.07 14.72 8.19
CA LEU A 166 6.33 14.59 9.63
C LEU A 166 5.08 14.01 10.33
N GLY A 167 5.27 13.11 11.29
CA GLY A 167 4.18 12.64 12.18
C GLY A 167 3.74 11.18 12.00
N LEU A 168 4.34 10.42 11.08
CA LEU A 168 4.05 8.99 10.96
C LEU A 168 4.49 8.21 12.22
N PRO A 169 3.76 7.13 12.60
CA PRO A 169 4.14 6.23 13.68
C PRO A 169 5.57 5.69 13.53
N VAL A 170 6.31 5.63 14.65
CA VAL A 170 7.73 5.23 14.67
C VAL A 170 8.00 3.87 14.02
N TRP A 171 7.05 2.94 14.12
CA TRP A 171 7.21 1.58 13.60
C TRP A 171 7.40 1.54 12.07
N VAL A 172 6.81 2.45 11.29
CA VAL A 172 6.93 2.45 9.83
C VAL A 172 8.34 2.82 9.35
N HIS A 173 9.09 3.58 10.14
CA HIS A 173 10.46 3.95 9.80
C HIS A 173 11.44 2.77 9.84
N HIS A 174 11.09 1.69 10.54
CA HIS A 174 11.90 0.47 10.64
C HIS A 174 11.64 -0.52 9.49
N VAL A 175 10.64 -0.24 8.65
CA VAL A 175 10.30 -1.11 7.52
C VAL A 175 11.26 -0.81 6.36
N PRO A 176 12.14 -1.76 5.99
CA PRO A 176 13.09 -1.55 4.91
C PRO A 176 12.38 -1.53 3.56
N TRP A 177 13.03 -0.92 2.57
CA TRP A 177 12.64 -1.06 1.18
C TRP A 177 13.09 -2.41 0.65
N THR A 178 12.20 -3.09 -0.07
CA THR A 178 12.54 -4.31 -0.81
C THR A 178 13.54 -3.98 -1.90
N GLU A 179 14.66 -4.69 -1.91
CA GLU A 179 15.64 -4.58 -2.97
C GLU A 179 15.03 -5.00 -4.32
N ARG A 180 15.37 -4.26 -5.39
CA ARG A 180 14.94 -4.58 -6.76
C ARG A 180 13.41 -4.62 -6.93
N GLN A 181 12.67 -3.84 -6.14
CA GLN A 181 11.23 -3.67 -6.28
C GLN A 181 10.86 -3.18 -7.69
N ARG A 182 9.84 -3.79 -8.30
CA ARG A 182 9.23 -3.30 -9.55
C ARG A 182 8.13 -2.30 -9.22
N ARG A 183 8.17 -1.10 -9.80
CA ARG A 183 7.16 -0.07 -9.56
C ARG A 183 6.57 0.40 -10.88
N THR A 184 5.25 0.29 -11.02
CA THR A 184 4.50 0.87 -12.13
C THR A 184 3.61 1.99 -11.61
N VAL A 185 3.86 3.21 -12.08
CA VAL A 185 3.04 4.39 -11.77
C VAL A 185 2.17 4.70 -12.98
N LEU A 186 0.86 4.57 -12.78
CA LEU A 186 -0.16 4.96 -13.74
C LEU A 186 -0.62 6.37 -13.39
N LEU A 187 -0.14 7.33 -14.15
CA LEU A 187 -0.52 8.73 -14.01
C LEU A 187 -1.75 9.00 -14.86
N ASP A 188 -2.72 9.68 -14.28
CA ASP A 188 -3.83 10.24 -15.03
C ASP A 188 -3.37 11.41 -15.91
N GLU A 189 -3.92 11.59 -17.12
CA GLU A 189 -3.53 12.71 -18.00
C GLU A 189 -3.72 14.08 -17.35
N THR A 190 -4.62 14.22 -16.37
CA THR A 190 -4.78 15.46 -15.60
C THR A 190 -3.49 15.94 -14.95
N VAL A 191 -2.49 15.07 -14.70
CA VAL A 191 -1.16 15.48 -14.18
C VAL A 191 -0.43 16.47 -15.09
N LEU A 192 -0.77 16.48 -16.39
CA LEU A 192 -0.20 17.39 -17.39
C LEU A 192 -0.77 18.81 -17.29
N PHE A 193 -1.94 18.96 -16.66
CA PHE A 193 -2.73 20.19 -16.63
C PHE A 193 -2.92 20.73 -15.21
N ARG A 194 -2.16 20.26 -14.22
CA ARG A 194 -2.28 20.72 -12.81
C ARG A 194 -1.73 22.14 -12.63
N GLY A 195 -2.46 22.94 -11.84
CA GLY A 195 -2.14 24.33 -11.50
C GLY A 195 -3.08 25.34 -12.18
N ARG A 196 -3.35 26.48 -11.51
CA ARG A 196 -4.21 27.56 -12.07
C ARG A 196 -3.59 28.21 -13.30
N ASP A 197 -2.29 28.44 -13.25
CA ASP A 197 -1.49 28.94 -14.35
C ASP A 197 -0.55 27.81 -14.76
N THR A 198 -1.00 26.91 -15.64
CA THR A 198 -0.20 25.78 -16.12
C THR A 198 1.17 26.29 -16.55
N HIS A 199 2.21 26.11 -15.73
CA HIS A 199 3.57 26.50 -16.07
C HIS A 199 4.11 25.40 -16.99
N PRO A 200 4.03 25.53 -18.32
CA PRO A 200 4.30 24.41 -19.21
C PRO A 200 5.78 24.01 -19.11
N THR A 201 6.63 24.95 -18.72
CA THR A 201 8.04 24.75 -18.37
C THR A 201 8.23 23.86 -17.14
N THR A 202 7.44 24.05 -16.08
CA THR A 202 7.48 23.22 -14.86
C THR A 202 7.02 21.80 -15.16
N VAL A 203 5.88 21.64 -15.83
CA VAL A 203 5.37 20.31 -16.23
C VAL A 203 6.35 19.63 -17.18
N ALA A 204 6.89 20.32 -18.19
CA ALA A 204 7.91 19.76 -19.07
C ALA A 204 9.19 19.39 -18.32
N GLY A 205 9.61 20.20 -17.34
CA GLY A 205 10.72 19.89 -16.43
C GLY A 205 10.48 18.60 -15.65
N GLN A 206 9.28 18.45 -15.09
CA GLN A 206 8.85 17.24 -14.40
C GLN A 206 8.87 16.02 -15.32
N LEU A 207 8.31 16.11 -16.54
CA LEU A 207 8.29 14.99 -17.48
C LEU A 207 9.70 14.56 -17.91
N ARG A 208 10.60 15.52 -18.17
CA ARG A 208 12.01 15.20 -18.45
C ARG A 208 12.69 14.51 -17.27
N HIS A 209 12.38 14.95 -16.04
CA HIS A 209 12.90 14.32 -14.83
C HIS A 209 12.43 12.87 -14.71
N LEU A 210 11.13 12.60 -14.91
CA LEU A 210 10.56 11.25 -14.88
C LEU A 210 11.18 10.36 -15.97
N ALA A 211 11.30 10.84 -17.20
CA ALA A 211 11.93 10.11 -18.30
C ALA A 211 13.38 9.73 -17.98
N ARG A 212 14.12 10.63 -17.32
CA ARG A 212 15.49 10.37 -16.86
C ARG A 212 15.53 9.29 -15.77
N LEU A 213 14.63 9.33 -14.78
CA LEU A 213 14.55 8.29 -13.74
C LEU A 213 14.27 6.91 -14.35
N VAL A 214 13.25 6.82 -15.22
CA VAL A 214 12.89 5.60 -15.94
C VAL A 214 14.08 5.09 -16.78
N GLY A 215 14.82 5.99 -17.43
CA GLY A 215 16.02 5.63 -18.20
C GLY A 215 17.18 5.11 -17.36
N GLN A 216 17.31 5.55 -16.10
CA GLN A 216 18.37 5.10 -15.19
C GLN A 216 18.10 3.70 -14.64
N GLU A 217 16.84 3.34 -14.42
CA GLU A 217 16.48 2.06 -13.81
C GLU A 217 16.33 0.90 -14.83
N ASN A 218 16.01 1.20 -16.08
CA ASN A 218 15.66 0.20 -17.11
C ASN A 218 16.79 -0.69 -17.65
N SER A 219 17.96 -0.76 -17.02
CA SER A 219 19.08 -1.55 -17.56
C SER A 219 18.82 -3.07 -17.55
N ASP A 220 17.94 -3.57 -16.66
CA ASP A 220 17.64 -5.00 -16.49
C ASP A 220 16.13 -5.35 -16.50
N GLY A 221 15.24 -4.43 -16.92
CA GLY A 221 13.77 -4.65 -16.88
C GLY A 221 13.19 -4.72 -15.45
N GLN A 222 13.95 -4.25 -14.46
CA GLN A 222 13.56 -4.09 -13.07
C GLN A 222 13.66 -2.63 -12.69
N GLY A 223 12.69 -2.10 -11.96
CA GLY A 223 12.65 -0.69 -11.54
C GLY A 223 11.33 0.01 -11.86
N LEU A 224 11.42 1.29 -12.21
CA LEU A 224 10.34 2.24 -12.37
C LEU A 224 9.81 2.29 -13.81
N VAL A 225 8.53 1.99 -13.96
CA VAL A 225 7.73 2.19 -15.17
C VAL A 225 6.72 3.29 -14.89
N ILE A 226 6.62 4.27 -15.79
CA ILE A 226 5.61 5.33 -15.72
C ILE A 226 4.77 5.26 -16.98
N ARG A 227 3.45 5.24 -16.83
CA ARG A 227 2.49 5.34 -17.93
C ARG A 227 1.55 6.49 -17.65
N ILE A 228 1.30 7.31 -18.65
CA ILE A 228 0.24 8.33 -18.61
C ILE A 228 -0.96 7.74 -19.32
N LEU A 229 -2.08 7.64 -18.62
CA LEU A 229 -3.34 7.14 -19.14
C LEU A 229 -4.11 8.33 -19.73
N PRO A 230 -4.50 8.27 -21.02
CA PRO A 230 -5.25 9.35 -21.64
C PRO A 230 -6.64 9.47 -20.98
N LEU A 231 -7.14 10.70 -20.91
CA LEU A 231 -8.56 10.96 -20.68
C LEU A 231 -9.29 10.50 -21.96
N SER A 232 -9.90 9.32 -21.92
CA SER A 232 -10.84 8.93 -22.97
C SER A 232 -12.06 9.83 -22.89
N GLU A 233 -12.38 10.55 -23.97
CA GLU A 233 -13.75 11.09 -24.19
C GLU A 233 -14.77 9.96 -24.38
#